data_AF-A0A354BAV6-F1
#
_entry.id   AF-A0A354BAV6-F1
#
_cell.length_a   1.000
_cell.length_b   1.000
_cell.length_c   1.000
_cell.angle_alpha   90.00
_cell.angle_beta   90.00
_cell.angle_gamma   90.00
#
_symmetry.space_group_name_H-M   'P 1'
#
loop_
_entity.id
_entity.type
_entity.pdbx_description
1 polymer ?
#
loop_
_entity_poly.entity_id
_entity_poly.type
_entity_poly.pdbx_seq_one_letter_code
_entity_poly.pdbx_strand_id
1 'polypeptide(L)'
;MDHAALARPHDPTDYVIPTLDGSGPKAAHVPKEVTGPDASWNVWPSRILDGCREPLVDGAADLRGVWECYEGPMKGHVERIEQAGNRIAITTGGLVHDMFCDGTLENGVNDTAGIGGRRIRVAARWKNGVHKLRPWNTVVAVTRRLDAENGDMIWRYGRRINRLRRLTAPPFDHPATRAAAEAAGTLPE
;
A
#
# COMPACT_ATOMS: atom_id res chain seq x y z
N MET A 1 -8.03 -17.23 3.82
CA MET A 1 -6.99 -16.67 4.70
C MET A 1 -7.70 -15.76 5.68
N ASP A 2 -7.43 -15.92 6.96
CA ASP A 2 -7.92 -14.97 7.95
C ASP A 2 -6.96 -13.78 8.00
N HIS A 3 -7.33 -12.68 7.34
CA HIS A 3 -6.50 -11.49 7.31
C HIS A 3 -6.38 -10.82 8.68
N ALA A 4 -7.39 -10.98 9.53
CA ALA A 4 -7.40 -10.34 10.84
C ALA A 4 -6.29 -10.88 11.75
N ALA A 5 -5.88 -12.14 11.56
CA ALA A 5 -4.82 -12.80 12.32
C ALA A 5 -3.39 -12.41 11.90
N LEU A 6 -3.20 -11.73 10.76
CA LEU A 6 -1.88 -11.37 10.25
C LEU A 6 -1.26 -10.19 11.02
N ALA A 7 0.06 -10.18 11.11
CA ALA A 7 0.80 -9.07 11.69
C ALA A 7 0.60 -7.79 10.86
N ARG A 8 0.48 -6.67 11.56
CA ARG A 8 0.51 -5.32 10.97
C ARG A 8 1.96 -4.80 10.94
N PRO A 9 2.27 -3.74 10.16
CA PRO A 9 3.57 -3.11 10.26
C PRO A 9 3.79 -2.68 11.71
N HIS A 10 4.90 -3.10 12.31
CA HIS A 10 5.16 -2.89 13.73
C HIS A 10 5.96 -1.61 13.98
N ASP A 11 6.66 -1.09 12.96
CA ASP A 11 7.44 0.15 13.06
C ASP A 11 6.50 1.37 13.14
N PRO A 12 6.54 2.17 14.22
CA PRO A 12 5.73 3.39 14.34
C PRO A 12 5.94 4.39 13.20
N THR A 13 7.11 4.40 12.57
CA THR A 13 7.41 5.33 11.48
C THR A 13 6.60 5.04 10.21
N ASP A 14 6.05 3.83 10.04
CA ASP A 14 5.11 3.50 8.95
C ASP A 14 3.76 4.24 9.06
N TYR A 15 3.42 4.70 10.26
CA TYR A 15 2.15 5.37 10.56
C TYR A 15 2.28 6.90 10.48
N VAL A 16 3.50 7.41 10.29
CA VAL A 16 3.77 8.83 10.10
C VAL A 16 3.69 9.18 8.62
N ILE A 17 2.93 10.22 8.28
CA ILE A 17 2.83 10.72 6.91
C ILE A 17 3.93 11.76 6.69
N PRO A 18 4.94 11.51 5.84
CA PRO A 18 6.02 12.46 5.62
C PRO A 18 5.51 13.73 4.93
N THR A 19 6.13 14.88 5.19
CA THR A 19 5.89 16.09 4.39
C THR A 19 6.47 15.89 2.98
N LEU A 20 5.82 16.40 1.93
CA LEU A 20 6.37 16.36 0.56
C LEU A 20 6.82 17.76 0.13
N ASP A 21 7.99 18.17 0.62
CA ASP A 21 8.59 19.50 0.40
C ASP A 21 9.52 19.57 -0.81
N GLY A 22 9.64 18.48 -1.57
CA GLY A 22 10.54 18.37 -2.73
C GLY A 22 11.99 18.01 -2.39
N SER A 23 12.33 17.82 -1.12
CA SER A 23 13.66 17.33 -0.73
C SER A 23 13.86 15.83 -1.01
N GLY A 24 15.11 15.36 -0.94
CA GLY A 24 15.46 13.98 -1.22
C GLY A 24 15.40 13.60 -2.72
N PRO A 25 15.53 12.30 -3.05
CA PRO A 25 15.50 11.84 -4.43
C PRO A 25 14.08 11.92 -5.02
N LYS A 26 14.01 12.09 -6.35
CA LYS A 26 12.77 11.87 -7.10
C LYS A 26 12.36 10.40 -7.02
N ALA A 27 11.06 10.14 -7.02
CA ALA A 27 10.51 8.78 -6.99
C ALA A 27 10.96 7.94 -8.20
N ALA A 28 11.26 8.58 -9.34
CA ALA A 28 11.80 7.94 -10.53
C ALA A 28 13.24 7.42 -10.38
N HIS A 29 14.00 7.93 -9.40
CA HIS A 29 15.39 7.53 -9.17
C HIS A 29 15.53 6.42 -8.11
N VAL A 30 14.46 6.11 -7.39
CA VAL A 30 14.40 4.95 -6.49
C VAL A 30 14.04 3.73 -7.34
N PRO A 31 14.76 2.60 -7.25
CA PRO A 31 14.38 1.37 -7.95
C PRO A 31 12.95 0.93 -7.62
N LYS A 32 12.25 0.36 -8.59
CA LYS A 32 10.95 -0.28 -8.35
C LYS A 32 11.14 -1.64 -7.70
N GLU A 33 10.35 -1.90 -6.68
CA GLU A 33 10.36 -3.17 -5.97
C GLU A 33 9.29 -4.13 -6.50
N VAL A 34 9.51 -5.42 -6.28
CA VAL A 34 8.57 -6.50 -6.58
C VAL A 34 8.53 -7.46 -5.40
N THR A 35 7.51 -8.31 -5.33
CA THR A 35 7.42 -9.30 -4.26
C THR A 35 8.58 -10.29 -4.35
N GLY A 36 9.37 -10.36 -3.28
CA GLY A 36 10.51 -11.28 -3.18
C GLY A 36 10.10 -12.76 -3.16
N PRO A 37 10.99 -13.69 -3.56
CA PRO A 37 10.71 -15.12 -3.57
C PRO A 37 10.52 -15.72 -2.16
N ASP A 38 11.07 -15.05 -1.14
CA ASP A 38 11.00 -15.38 0.29
C ASP A 38 9.95 -14.53 1.03
N ALA A 39 9.11 -13.79 0.30
CA ALA A 39 8.06 -12.98 0.88
C ALA A 39 7.17 -13.80 1.82
N SER A 40 6.84 -13.22 2.97
CA SER A 40 6.01 -13.83 3.99
C SER A 40 4.92 -12.87 4.43
N TRP A 41 3.74 -13.38 4.77
CA TRP A 41 2.67 -12.55 5.32
C TRP A 41 3.01 -11.95 6.70
N ASN A 42 4.04 -12.48 7.36
CA ASN A 42 4.47 -12.04 8.70
C ASN A 42 5.63 -11.05 8.66
N VAL A 43 6.27 -10.85 7.51
CA VAL A 43 7.43 -9.96 7.35
C VAL A 43 7.03 -8.82 6.45
N TRP A 44 7.09 -7.60 6.98
CA TRP A 44 6.83 -6.38 6.21
C TRP A 44 8.16 -5.86 5.64
N PRO A 45 8.23 -5.54 4.34
CA PRO A 45 9.42 -4.94 3.75
C PRO A 45 9.62 -3.53 4.31
N SER A 46 10.88 -3.07 4.30
CA SER A 46 11.21 -1.67 4.58
C SER A 46 10.44 -0.71 3.67
N ARG A 47 10.28 0.54 4.12
CA ARG A 47 9.66 1.58 3.29
C ARG A 47 10.44 1.79 2.01
N ILE A 48 9.73 1.75 0.88
CA ILE A 48 10.32 1.82 -0.46
C ILE A 48 10.64 3.28 -0.81
N LEU A 49 9.80 4.22 -0.39
CA LEU A 49 9.90 5.64 -0.71
C LEU A 49 10.28 6.49 0.52
N ASP A 50 10.93 5.89 1.53
CA ASP A 50 11.19 6.50 2.83
C ASP A 50 11.88 7.89 2.76
N GLY A 51 12.82 8.05 1.84
CA GLY A 51 13.55 9.30 1.63
C GLY A 51 12.93 10.26 0.61
N CYS A 52 11.91 9.84 -0.14
CA CYS A 52 11.30 10.65 -1.18
C CYS A 52 10.42 11.74 -0.56
N ARG A 53 10.61 13.00 -0.96
CA ARG A 53 9.71 14.10 -0.60
C ARG A 53 9.13 14.81 -1.82
N GLU A 54 9.22 14.21 -3.00
CA GLU A 54 8.64 14.73 -4.24
C GLU A 54 7.11 14.92 -4.10
N PRO A 55 6.57 16.13 -4.34
CA PRO A 55 5.14 16.41 -4.27
C PRO A 55 4.31 15.46 -5.14
N LEU A 56 3.10 15.14 -4.68
CA LEU A 56 2.18 14.33 -5.48
C LEU A 56 1.78 15.09 -6.75
N VAL A 57 1.63 14.37 -7.85
CA VAL A 57 1.09 14.95 -9.09
C VAL A 57 -0.36 15.40 -8.93
N ASP A 58 -0.74 16.42 -9.70
CA ASP A 58 -2.10 16.92 -9.75
C ASP A 58 -3.14 15.82 -10.00
N GLY A 59 -4.24 15.88 -9.25
CA GLY A 59 -5.35 14.93 -9.36
C GLY A 59 -5.09 13.54 -8.74
N ALA A 60 -3.93 13.32 -8.13
CA ALA A 60 -3.72 12.19 -7.22
C ALA A 60 -4.34 12.48 -5.85
N ALA A 61 -5.03 11.49 -5.28
CA ALA A 61 -5.43 11.58 -3.87
C ALA A 61 -4.26 11.17 -2.97
N ASP A 62 -4.19 11.75 -1.79
CA ASP A 62 -3.23 11.37 -0.76
C ASP A 62 -3.74 10.14 0.02
N LEU A 63 -3.37 8.97 -0.47
CA LEU A 63 -3.64 7.67 0.13
C LEU A 63 -2.52 7.22 1.08
N ARG A 64 -1.52 8.05 1.39
CA ARG A 64 -0.37 7.63 2.21
C ARG A 64 -0.80 7.21 3.62
N GLY A 65 -0.10 6.22 4.16
CA GLY A 65 -0.28 5.69 5.51
C GLY A 65 -0.62 4.20 5.53
N VAL A 66 -0.89 3.70 6.73
CA VAL A 66 -1.33 2.32 6.96
C VAL A 66 -2.85 2.29 7.07
N TRP A 67 -3.50 1.40 6.32
CA TRP A 67 -4.96 1.30 6.22
C TRP A 67 -5.43 -0.07 6.66
N GLU A 68 -6.47 -0.13 7.48
CA GLU A 68 -7.11 -1.37 7.90
C GLU A 68 -8.54 -1.45 7.39
N CYS A 69 -8.87 -2.56 6.72
CA CYS A 69 -10.21 -2.89 6.28
C CYS A 69 -11.10 -3.29 7.46
N TYR A 70 -12.03 -2.43 7.84
CA TYR A 70 -12.97 -2.69 8.93
C TYR A 70 -14.34 -3.20 8.42
N GLU A 71 -14.66 -2.96 7.14
CA GLU A 71 -15.92 -3.36 6.50
C GLU A 71 -15.70 -3.92 5.10
N GLY A 72 -16.45 -4.97 4.76
CA GLY A 72 -16.44 -5.61 3.44
C GLY A 72 -15.77 -6.99 3.43
N PRO A 73 -15.70 -7.64 2.25
CA PRO A 73 -15.17 -9.01 2.13
C PRO A 73 -13.71 -9.19 2.52
N MET A 74 -12.93 -8.11 2.59
CA MET A 74 -11.51 -8.12 2.98
C MET A 74 -11.29 -7.67 4.42
N LYS A 75 -12.31 -7.72 5.30
CA LYS A 75 -12.19 -7.32 6.71
C LYS A 75 -10.94 -7.94 7.38
N GLY A 76 -10.17 -7.12 8.09
CA GLY A 76 -8.89 -7.47 8.69
C GLY A 76 -7.67 -7.27 7.78
N HIS A 77 -7.86 -7.06 6.47
CA HIS A 77 -6.78 -6.72 5.55
C HIS A 77 -6.13 -5.39 5.92
N VAL A 78 -4.81 -5.33 5.84
CA VAL A 78 -4.02 -4.13 6.12
C VAL A 78 -3.08 -3.88 4.95
N GLU A 79 -3.00 -2.62 4.50
CA GLU A 79 -2.03 -2.19 3.49
C GLU A 79 -1.29 -0.92 3.94
N ARG A 80 0.03 -0.90 3.75
CA ARG A 80 0.85 0.32 3.83
C ARG A 80 0.93 0.91 2.44
N ILE A 81 0.60 2.20 2.31
CA ILE A 81 0.67 2.94 1.05
C ILE A 81 1.70 4.05 1.19
N GLU A 82 2.66 4.07 0.27
CA GLU A 82 3.67 5.10 0.11
C GLU A 82 3.46 5.80 -1.25
N GLN A 83 3.59 7.13 -1.29
CA GLN A 83 3.45 7.91 -2.52
C GLN A 83 4.44 9.07 -2.57
N ALA A 84 4.98 9.30 -3.76
CA ALA A 84 5.78 10.47 -4.12
C ALA A 84 5.71 10.67 -5.63
N GLY A 85 5.59 11.92 -6.12
CA GLY A 85 5.38 12.19 -7.54
C GLY A 85 4.11 11.49 -8.07
N ASN A 86 4.25 10.75 -9.17
CA ASN A 86 3.20 9.89 -9.72
C ASN A 86 3.35 8.41 -9.35
N ARG A 87 4.23 8.08 -8.40
CA ARG A 87 4.47 6.70 -7.94
C ARG A 87 3.63 6.35 -6.72
N ILE A 88 3.20 5.11 -6.66
CA ILE A 88 2.53 4.52 -5.50
C ILE A 88 3.11 3.12 -5.26
N ALA A 89 3.55 2.87 -4.04
CA ALA A 89 3.93 1.55 -3.57
C ALA A 89 2.93 1.10 -2.50
N ILE A 90 2.38 -0.10 -2.68
CA ILE A 90 1.37 -0.70 -1.81
C ILE A 90 1.92 -2.01 -1.28
N THR A 91 2.01 -2.12 0.03
CA THR A 91 2.54 -3.30 0.71
C THR A 91 1.48 -3.92 1.59
N THR A 92 1.37 -5.25 1.60
CA THR A 92 0.49 -6.00 2.50
C THR A 92 1.23 -7.25 2.98
N GLY A 93 1.73 -7.24 4.22
CA GLY A 93 2.74 -8.21 4.64
C GLY A 93 3.95 -8.12 3.70
N GLY A 94 4.47 -9.26 3.25
CA GLY A 94 5.60 -9.32 2.30
C GLY A 94 5.26 -9.04 0.85
N LEU A 95 3.98 -8.86 0.50
CA LEU A 95 3.57 -8.56 -0.88
C LEU A 95 3.81 -7.09 -1.21
N VAL A 96 4.42 -6.82 -2.37
CA VAL A 96 4.75 -5.46 -2.85
C VAL A 96 4.16 -5.20 -4.22
N HIS A 97 3.25 -4.24 -4.31
CA HIS A 97 2.74 -3.72 -5.58
C HIS A 97 3.22 -2.28 -5.78
N ASP A 98 4.26 -2.13 -6.58
CA ASP A 98 4.94 -0.87 -6.85
C ASP A 98 4.78 -0.45 -8.32
N MET A 99 4.33 0.79 -8.54
CA MET A 99 3.98 1.28 -9.87
C MET A 99 4.03 2.80 -9.99
N PHE A 100 4.28 3.27 -11.21
CA PHE A 100 3.92 4.63 -11.61
C PHE A 100 2.51 4.66 -12.21
N CYS A 101 1.79 5.75 -11.93
CA CYS A 101 0.41 5.96 -12.35
C CYS A 101 0.28 6.67 -13.72
N ASP A 102 1.06 6.24 -14.72
CA ASP A 102 1.06 6.80 -16.08
C ASP A 102 0.12 6.07 -17.08
N GLY A 103 -0.50 4.97 -16.64
CA GLY A 103 -1.40 4.14 -17.44
C GLY A 103 -0.72 3.15 -18.37
N THR A 104 0.58 2.88 -18.20
CA THR A 104 1.32 1.91 -19.00
C THR A 104 1.53 0.59 -18.24
N LEU A 105 1.78 -0.50 -18.97
CA LEU A 105 2.18 -1.79 -18.39
C LEU A 105 3.68 -1.89 -18.12
N GLU A 106 4.47 -0.98 -18.68
CA GLU A 106 5.92 -0.92 -18.50
C GLU A 106 6.23 -0.38 -17.09
N ASN A 107 5.62 0.76 -16.75
CA ASN A 107 5.81 1.39 -15.45
C ASN A 107 4.78 0.97 -14.41
N GLY A 108 3.77 0.19 -14.80
CA GLY A 108 2.78 -0.42 -13.91
C GLY A 108 3.31 -1.58 -13.04
N VAL A 109 2.41 -2.31 -12.37
CA VAL A 109 2.79 -3.49 -11.59
C VAL A 109 3.27 -4.59 -12.53
N ASN A 110 4.38 -5.23 -12.20
CA ASN A 110 4.85 -6.46 -12.81
C ASN A 110 5.31 -7.41 -11.69
N ASP A 111 4.35 -8.11 -11.10
CA ASP A 111 4.53 -8.78 -9.81
C ASP A 111 3.69 -10.08 -9.76
N THR A 112 3.36 -10.61 -8.57
CA THR A 112 2.58 -11.83 -8.35
C THR A 112 1.18 -11.52 -7.82
N ALA A 113 0.19 -12.36 -8.14
CA ALA A 113 -1.17 -12.28 -7.61
C ALA A 113 -1.24 -12.84 -6.17
N GLY A 114 -0.59 -12.17 -5.23
CA GLY A 114 -0.31 -12.70 -3.89
C GLY A 114 0.99 -13.48 -3.84
N ILE A 115 1.49 -13.72 -2.62
CA ILE A 115 2.77 -14.42 -2.38
C ILE A 115 2.74 -15.82 -3.02
N GLY A 116 3.73 -16.12 -3.86
CA GLY A 116 3.81 -17.38 -4.62
C GLY A 116 2.74 -17.55 -5.71
N GLY A 117 1.94 -16.52 -5.96
CA GLY A 117 0.87 -16.52 -6.95
C GLY A 117 1.38 -16.37 -8.39
N ARG A 118 0.46 -16.48 -9.35
CA ARG A 118 0.78 -16.27 -10.77
C ARG A 118 1.28 -14.84 -11.01
N ARG A 119 2.16 -14.67 -12.00
CA ARG A 119 2.58 -13.34 -12.45
C ARG A 119 1.39 -12.53 -12.97
N ILE A 120 1.39 -11.24 -12.65
CA ILE A 120 0.43 -10.22 -13.10
C ILE A 120 1.16 -9.04 -13.72
N ARG A 121 0.51 -8.39 -14.68
CA ARG A 121 0.88 -7.06 -15.16
C ARG A 121 -0.31 -6.13 -15.07
N VAL A 122 -0.14 -4.94 -14.51
CA VAL A 122 -1.26 -4.03 -14.21
C VAL A 122 -0.86 -2.60 -14.48
N ALA A 123 -1.58 -1.93 -15.38
CA ALA A 123 -1.40 -0.50 -15.58
C ALA A 123 -2.12 0.28 -14.48
N ALA A 124 -1.47 1.31 -13.93
CA ALA A 124 -2.02 2.16 -12.88
C ALA A 124 -2.23 3.58 -13.41
N ARG A 125 -3.29 4.26 -12.99
CA ARG A 125 -3.55 5.66 -13.39
C ARG A 125 -4.38 6.39 -12.33
N TRP A 126 -4.09 7.67 -12.15
CA TRP A 126 -4.97 8.62 -11.47
C TRP A 126 -6.01 9.22 -12.43
N LYS A 127 -7.27 9.26 -12.01
CA LYS A 127 -8.32 10.00 -12.71
C LYS A 127 -9.35 10.50 -11.71
N ASN A 128 -9.48 11.83 -11.60
CA ASN A 128 -10.42 12.51 -10.72
C ASN A 128 -10.27 12.08 -9.25
N GLY A 129 -9.04 12.07 -8.72
CA GLY A 129 -8.77 11.63 -7.34
C GLY A 129 -8.93 10.13 -7.09
N VAL A 130 -9.18 9.33 -8.13
CA VAL A 130 -9.32 7.87 -8.01
C VAL A 130 -8.11 7.18 -8.60
N HIS A 131 -7.46 6.34 -7.80
CA HIS A 131 -6.42 5.42 -8.24
C HIS A 131 -7.08 4.21 -8.91
N LYS A 132 -6.72 3.92 -10.16
CA LYS A 132 -7.34 2.86 -10.97
C LYS A 132 -6.30 1.89 -11.48
N LEU A 133 -6.58 0.60 -11.31
CA LEU A 133 -5.74 -0.48 -11.80
C LEU A 133 -6.43 -1.27 -12.93
N ARG A 134 -5.68 -1.50 -14.00
CA ARG A 134 -6.10 -2.22 -15.20
C ARG A 134 -5.17 -3.41 -15.45
N PRO A 135 -5.55 -4.62 -15.01
CA PRO A 135 -4.81 -5.84 -15.35
C PRO A 135 -4.71 -5.97 -16.86
N TRP A 136 -3.50 -6.22 -17.35
CA TRP A 136 -3.16 -6.31 -18.77
C TRP A 136 -3.64 -5.10 -19.60
N ASN A 137 -3.78 -3.94 -18.94
CA ASN A 137 -4.28 -2.69 -19.50
C ASN A 137 -5.68 -2.77 -20.14
N THR A 138 -6.53 -3.65 -19.61
CA THR A 138 -7.89 -3.86 -20.12
C THR A 138 -8.92 -3.05 -19.31
N VAL A 139 -9.81 -3.72 -18.59
CA VAL A 139 -10.84 -3.13 -17.75
C VAL A 139 -10.29 -2.68 -16.41
N VAL A 140 -10.92 -1.67 -15.80
CA VAL A 140 -10.60 -1.27 -14.43
C VAL A 140 -11.10 -2.36 -13.49
N ALA A 141 -10.17 -3.05 -12.84
CA ALA A 141 -10.47 -4.13 -11.91
C ALA A 141 -10.42 -3.67 -10.45
N VAL A 142 -9.56 -2.70 -10.13
CA VAL A 142 -9.40 -2.18 -8.77
C VAL A 142 -9.48 -0.66 -8.79
N THR A 143 -10.19 -0.09 -7.82
CA THR A 143 -10.15 1.35 -7.55
C THR A 143 -9.93 1.63 -6.08
N ARG A 144 -9.15 2.67 -5.78
CA ARG A 144 -9.06 3.27 -4.45
C ARG A 144 -9.43 4.75 -4.55
N ARG A 145 -10.31 5.20 -3.67
CA ARG A 145 -10.67 6.62 -3.51
C ARG A 145 -10.88 6.91 -2.03
N LEU A 146 -10.69 8.16 -1.63
CA LEU A 146 -11.12 8.61 -0.31
C LEU A 146 -12.61 8.92 -0.32
N ASP A 147 -13.27 8.61 0.78
CA ASP A 147 -14.56 9.16 1.14
C ASP A 147 -14.35 10.59 1.64
N ALA A 148 -15.13 11.53 1.09
CA ALA A 148 -14.97 12.95 1.40
C ALA A 148 -15.52 13.31 2.78
N GLU A 149 -16.42 12.51 3.34
CA GLU A 149 -17.08 12.81 4.61
C GLU A 149 -16.21 12.43 5.81
N ASN A 150 -15.58 11.26 5.76
CA ASN A 150 -14.85 10.71 6.90
C ASN A 150 -13.39 10.38 6.62
N GLY A 151 -12.92 10.56 5.38
CA GLY A 151 -11.52 10.30 4.99
C GLY A 151 -11.17 8.82 4.87
N ASP A 152 -12.12 7.89 5.01
CA ASP A 152 -11.89 6.46 4.80
C ASP A 152 -11.52 6.18 3.35
N MET A 153 -10.70 5.15 3.14
CA MET A 153 -10.44 4.65 1.80
C MET A 153 -11.51 3.63 1.41
N ILE A 154 -12.16 3.89 0.27
CA ILE A 154 -13.03 2.94 -0.39
C ILE A 154 -12.21 2.16 -1.42
N TRP A 155 -11.93 0.90 -1.09
CA TRP A 155 -11.20 -0.03 -1.96
C TRP A 155 -12.17 -0.99 -2.62
N ARG A 156 -12.37 -0.83 -3.93
CA ARG A 156 -13.20 -1.71 -4.73
C ARG A 156 -12.35 -2.66 -5.55
N TYR A 157 -12.61 -3.95 -5.41
CA TYR A 157 -12.03 -5.01 -6.24
C TYR A 157 -13.14 -5.78 -6.97
N GLY A 158 -13.31 -5.52 -8.26
CA GLY A 158 -14.43 -6.02 -9.05
C GLY A 158 -15.78 -5.53 -8.49
N ARG A 159 -16.59 -6.45 -7.95
CA ARG A 159 -17.87 -6.15 -7.28
C ARG A 159 -17.74 -5.98 -5.76
N ARG A 160 -16.58 -6.33 -5.19
CA ARG A 160 -16.33 -6.25 -3.75
C ARG A 160 -15.99 -4.83 -3.39
N ILE A 161 -16.68 -4.27 -2.41
CA ILE A 161 -16.43 -2.94 -1.87
C ILE A 161 -15.96 -3.14 -0.44
N ASN A 162 -14.85 -2.50 -0.10
CA ASN A 162 -14.27 -2.52 1.24
C ASN A 162 -14.09 -1.07 1.71
N ARG A 163 -14.27 -0.84 3.01
CA ARG A 163 -13.93 0.44 3.66
C ARG A 163 -12.76 0.22 4.59
N LEU A 164 -11.75 1.06 4.41
CA LEU A 164 -10.54 1.03 5.20
C LEU A 164 -10.40 2.35 5.95
N ARG A 165 -10.06 2.24 7.24
CA ARG A 165 -9.71 3.40 8.08
C ARG A 165 -8.19 3.51 8.13
N ARG A 166 -7.70 4.74 8.19
CA ARG A 166 -6.27 5.00 8.38
C ARG A 166 -5.91 4.74 9.84
N LEU A 167 -4.83 4.01 10.06
CA LEU A 167 -4.26 3.78 11.39
C LEU A 167 -3.22 4.87 11.69
N THR A 168 -3.09 5.23 12.96
CA THR A 168 -2.16 6.27 13.44
C THR A 168 -0.99 5.72 14.27
N ALA A 169 -1.06 4.44 14.65
CA ALA A 169 -0.02 3.74 15.39
C ALA A 169 -0.14 2.21 15.17
N PRO A 170 0.92 1.43 15.41
CA PRO A 170 0.83 -0.02 15.42
C PRO A 170 -0.11 -0.51 16.54
N PRO A 171 -1.08 -1.38 16.26
CA PRO A 171 -1.93 -1.97 17.30
C PRO A 171 -1.18 -3.12 17.98
N PHE A 172 -0.41 -2.80 19.04
CA PHE A 172 0.37 -3.77 19.80
C PHE A 172 -0.48 -4.65 20.75
N ASP A 173 -1.77 -4.39 20.86
CA ASP A 173 -2.75 -5.33 21.45
C ASP A 173 -3.02 -6.53 20.54
N HIS A 174 -2.71 -6.42 19.24
CA HIS A 174 -2.79 -7.52 18.31
C HIS A 174 -1.60 -8.50 18.49
N PRO A 175 -1.83 -9.78 18.83
CA PRO A 175 -0.75 -10.70 19.22
C PRO A 175 0.35 -10.87 18.17
N ALA A 176 0.00 -10.98 16.89
CA ALA A 176 1.00 -11.14 15.83
C ALA A 176 1.81 -9.86 15.58
N THR A 177 1.19 -8.69 15.77
CA THR A 177 1.87 -7.39 15.61
C THR A 177 2.85 -7.18 16.75
N ARG A 178 2.43 -7.51 17.99
CA ARG A 178 3.29 -7.47 19.17
C ARG A 178 4.47 -8.40 19.04
N ALA A 179 4.24 -9.66 18.66
CA ALA A 179 5.32 -10.64 18.49
C ALA A 179 6.32 -10.19 17.42
N ALA A 180 5.85 -9.59 16.32
CA ALA A 180 6.73 -9.01 15.30
C ALA A 180 7.55 -7.83 15.85
N ALA A 181 6.94 -6.96 16.65
CA ALA A 181 7.62 -5.84 17.30
C ALA A 181 8.70 -6.29 18.29
N GLU A 182 8.38 -7.29 19.11
CA GLU A 182 9.31 -7.91 20.07
C GLU A 182 10.50 -8.56 19.35
N ALA A 183 10.24 -9.33 18.29
CA ALA A 183 11.29 -9.94 17.47
C ALA A 183 12.21 -8.92 16.79
N ALA A 184 11.66 -7.75 16.42
CA ALA A 184 12.41 -6.65 15.82
C ALA A 184 13.06 -5.70 16.85
N GLY A 185 12.80 -5.85 18.16
CA GLY A 185 13.27 -4.93 19.19
C GLY A 185 12.66 -3.52 19.08
N THR A 186 11.44 -3.40 18.57
CA THR A 186 10.74 -2.14 18.30
C THR A 186 9.49 -1.94 19.16
N LEU A 187 9.25 -2.82 20.13
CA LEU A 187 8.15 -2.66 21.08
C LEU A 187 8.42 -1.40 21.95
N PRO A 188 7.46 -0.48 22.10
CA PRO A 188 7.59 0.64 23.02
C PRO A 188 7.78 0.17 24.47
N GLU A 189 8.47 0.97 25.29
CA GLU A 189 8.59 0.77 26.74
C GLU A 189 7.21 0.81 27.45
#